data_AF-A0A428WNE0-F1
#
_entry.id   AF-A0A428WNE0-F1
#
_cell.length_a   1.000
_cell.length_b   1.000
_cell.length_c   1.000
_cell.angle_alpha   90.00
_cell.angle_beta   90.00
_cell.angle_gamma   90.00
#
_symmetry.space_group_name_H-M   'P 1'
#
loop_
_entity.id
_entity.type
_entity.pdbx_description
1 polymer ?
#
loop_
_entity_poly.entity_id
_entity_poly.type
_entity_poly.pdbx_seq_one_letter_code
_entity_poly.pdbx_strand_id
1 'polypeptide(L)' 'VLMCAHHHRLVHRSGWEVRIAADGLPEFLPPVFLDKQRKPRRNNLHLPLPFAA' A
#
# COMPACT_ATOMS: atom_id res chain seq x y z
N VAL A 1 -7.73 -5.97 0.58
CA VAL A 1 -6.71 -5.17 1.30
C VAL A 1 -6.78 -5.51 2.79
N LEU A 2 -5.80 -6.25 3.32
CA LEU A 2 -5.73 -6.57 4.75
C LEU A 2 -5.10 -5.40 5.51
N MET A 3 -5.92 -4.40 5.81
CA MET A 3 -5.59 -3.30 6.72
C MET A 3 -6.61 -3.29 7.86
N CYS A 4 -6.23 -2.79 9.05
CA CYS A 4 -7.23 -2.53 10.08
C CYS A 4 -8.23 -1.47 9.59
N ALA A 5 -9.44 -1.46 10.16
CA ALA A 5 -10.54 -0.61 9.69
C ALA A 5 -10.19 0.90 9.67
N HIS A 6 -9.34 1.37 10.59
CA HIS A 6 -8.87 2.75 10.62
C HIS A 6 -8.05 3.10 9.37
N HIS A 7 -7.01 2.31 9.09
CA HIS A 7 -6.15 2.52 7.91
C HIS A 7 -6.91 2.31 6.59
N HIS A 8 -7.88 1.40 6.57
CA HIS A 8 -8.73 1.21 5.40
C HIS A 8 -9.51 2.49 5.06
N ARG A 9 -10.14 3.13 6.06
CA ARG A 9 -10.89 4.39 5.84
C ARG A 9 -9.98 5.53 5.40
N LEU A 10 -8.77 5.62 5.96
CA LEU A 10 -7.80 6.64 5.59
C LEU A 10 -7.40 6.51 4.12
N VAL A 11 -7.07 5.30 3.66
CA VAL A 11 -6.70 5.07 2.26
C VAL A 11 -7.84 5.45 1.31
N HIS A 12 -9.08 5.08 1.63
CA HIS A 12 -10.24 5.42 0.80
C HIS A 12 -10.60 6.91 0.75
N ARG A 13 -10.22 7.70 1.76
CA ARG A 13 -10.70 9.09 1.92
C ARG A 13 -9.63 10.16 1.76
N SER A 14 -8.35 9.79 1.74
CA SER A 14 -7.25 10.75 1.89
C SER A 14 -6.34 10.86 0.66
N GLY A 15 -6.85 10.50 -0.53
CA GLY A 15 -6.11 10.64 -1.79
C GLY A 15 -4.94 9.65 -1.93
N TRP A 16 -4.95 8.58 -1.15
CA TRP A 16 -4.01 7.47 -1.33
C TRP A 16 -4.46 6.62 -2.50
N GLU A 17 -3.49 6.09 -3.24
CA GLU A 17 -3.72 5.20 -4.36
C GLU A 17 -3.17 3.81 -4.03
N VAL A 18 -3.88 2.77 -4.43
CA VAL A 18 -3.44 1.38 -4.26
C VAL A 18 -3.22 0.77 -5.63
N ARG A 19 -2.03 0.23 -5.86
CA ARG A 19 -1.70 -0.52 -7.08
C ARG A 19 -1.16 -1.90 -6.75
N ILE A 20 -1.24 -2.82 -7.70
CA ILE A 20 -0.53 -4.10 -7.63
C ILE A 20 0.82 -3.92 -8.32
N ALA A 21 1.90 -4.19 -7.59
CA ALA A 21 3.25 -4.14 -8.14
C ALA A 21 3.56 -5.37 -8.99
N ALA A 22 4.71 -5.36 -9.66
CA ALA A 22 5.13 -6.45 -10.56
C ALA A 22 5.31 -7.80 -9.84
N ASP A 23 5.48 -7.78 -8.52
CA ASP A 23 5.56 -8.95 -7.64
C ASP A 23 4.18 -9.45 -7.16
N GLY A 24 3.09 -8.89 -7.67
CA GLY A 24 1.72 -9.27 -7.30
C GLY A 24 1.26 -8.72 -5.95
N LEU A 25 2.09 -7.95 -5.25
CA LEU A 25 1.77 -7.41 -3.93
C LEU A 25 1.21 -5.98 -4.02
N PRO A 26 0.29 -5.60 -3.10
CA PRO A 26 -0.26 -4.25 -3.07
C PRO A 26 0.77 -3.22 -2.56
N GLU A 27 0.86 -2.10 -3.27
CA GLU A 27 1.59 -0.91 -2.87
C GLU A 27 0.65 0.29 -2.70
N PHE A 28 0.95 1.13 -1.73
CA PHE A 28 0.23 2.34 -1.37
C PHE A 28 1.05 3.57 -1.78
N LEU A 29 0.53 4.36 -2.72
CA LEU A 29 1.14 5.64 -3.07
C LEU A 29 0.52 6.75 -2.22
N PRO A 30 1.35 7.54 -1.53
CA PRO A 30 0.86 8.69 -0.79
C PRO A 30 0.35 9.79 -1.74
N PRO A 31 -0.53 10.66 -1.24
CA PRO A 31 -0.90 11.88 -1.94
C PRO A 31 0.28 12.84 -2.03
N VAL A 32 0.29 13.69 -3.07
CA VAL A 32 1.41 14.59 -3.41
C VAL A 32 1.75 15.61 -2.31
N PHE A 33 0.79 15.97 -1.46
CA PHE A 33 1.03 16.88 -0.34
C PHE A 33 1.82 16.22 0.80
N LEU A 34 1.74 14.89 0.91
CA LEU A 34 2.46 14.10 1.92
C LEU A 34 3.84 13.69 1.41
N ASP A 35 3.93 13.25 0.16
CA ASP A 35 5.18 12.99 -0.52
C ASP A 35 5.06 13.36 -1.99
N LYS A 36 5.80 14.39 -2.41
CA LYS A 36 5.82 14.88 -3.79
C LYS A 36 6.35 13.83 -4.77
N GLN A 37 7.23 12.94 -4.32
CA GLN A 37 7.78 11.86 -5.14
C GLN A 37 6.85 10.64 -5.18
N ARG A 38 5.75 10.67 -4.40
CA ARG A 38 4.77 9.59 -4.26
C ARG A 38 5.44 8.22 -4.08
N LYS A 39 6.45 8.14 -3.21
CA LYS A 39 7.23 6.90 -3.03
C LYS A 39 6.29 5.76 -2.60
N PRO A 40 6.27 4.63 -3.31
CA PRO A 40 5.43 3.51 -2.96
C PRO A 40 5.76 2.99 -1.57
N ARG A 41 4.72 2.76 -0.76
CA ARG A 41 4.83 2.16 0.57
C ARG A 41 4.15 0.80 0.55
N ARG A 42 4.72 -0.18 1.24
CA ARG A 42 4.15 -1.51 1.39
C ARG A 42 4.33 -2.02 2.81
N ASN A 43 3.50 -2.98 3.21
CA ASN A 43 3.64 -3.61 4.52
C ASN A 43 4.76 -4.66 4.47
N ASN A 44 5.89 -4.39 5.14
CA ASN A 44 7.02 -5.31 5.20
C ASN A 44 6.88 -6.38 6.30
N LEU A 45 5.82 -6.37 7.10
CA LEU A 45 5.60 -7.37 8.15
C LEU A 45 5.09 -8.70 7.61
N HIS A 46 4.44 -8.68 6.44
CA HIS A 46 3.98 -9.88 5.76
C HIS A 46 4.77 -10.04 4.48
N LEU A 47 6.04 -10.45 4.60
CA LEU A 47 6.73 -10.99 3.43
C LEU A 47 5.99 -12.23 2.95
N PRO A 48 5.89 -12.44 1.63
CA PRO A 48 5.35 -13.69 1.10
C PRO A 48 6.16 -14.85 1.68
N LEU A 49 5.45 -15.87 2.17
CA LEU A 49 6.10 -17.11 2.55
C LEU A 49 6.77 -17.70 1.30
N PRO A 50 7.94 -18.37 1.43
CA PRO A 50 8.76 -18.80 0.29
C PRO A 50 8.07 -19.71 -0.73
N PHE A 51 6.87 -20.20 -0.46
CA PHE A 51 6.10 -21.06 -1.36
C PHE A 51 4.99 -20.33 -2.16
N ALA A 52 4.72 -19.05 -1.87
CA ALA A 52 3.58 -18.32 -2.44
C ALA A 52 3.96 -17.35 -3.58
N ALA A 53 5.12 -17.53 -4.21
CA ALA A 53 5.61 -16.71 -5.33
C ALA A 53 5.49 -17.45 -6.67
#